data_AF-A0A925WXZ9-F1
#
_entry.id   AF-A0A925WXZ9-F1
#
_cell.length_a   1.000
_cell.length_b   1.000
_cell.length_c   1.000
_cell.angle_alpha   90.00
_cell.angle_beta   90.00
_cell.angle_gamma   90.00
#
_symmetry.space_group_name_H-M   'P 1'
#
loop_
_entity.id
_entity.type
_entity.pdbx_description
1 polymer ?
#
loop_
_entity_poly.entity_id
_entity_poly.type
_entity_poly.pdbx_seq_one_letter_code
_entity_poly.pdbx_strand_id
1 'polypeptide(L)'
;MNFDDLNRESILLLYQSGELPEEKRTQVEHMLEHDAALRDELEALEAAHGATITAFSAADAAQPMPASERAAATRNTLREIRQWQIDRANRPAAPPERRGWRLDWRAYTLASAAAAVMAVGLFVLFGNSDGGLDGIENMGRVQVAGETDDDSEQMALAFEKTLLPTTVRNPDIDQAEQAMAALRDLTDLSRSGNLESELQ
;
A
#
# COMPACT_ATOMS: atom_id res chain seq x y z
N MET A 1 -17.18 -23.78 2.24
CA MET A 1 -17.72 -22.57 1.60
C MET A 1 -18.47 -23.06 0.39
N ASN A 2 -19.76 -22.75 0.26
CA ASN A 2 -20.56 -23.28 -0.83
C ASN A 2 -20.24 -22.47 -2.10
N PHE A 3 -20.05 -23.14 -3.24
CA PHE A 3 -19.67 -22.46 -4.48
C PHE A 3 -20.80 -21.58 -5.02
N ASP A 4 -22.03 -21.96 -4.72
CA ASP A 4 -23.24 -21.25 -5.12
C ASP A 4 -23.41 -19.91 -4.39
N ASP A 5 -22.64 -19.67 -3.32
CA ASP A 5 -22.63 -18.40 -2.58
C ASP A 5 -21.61 -17.39 -3.13
N LEU A 6 -20.75 -17.79 -4.08
CA LEU A 6 -19.73 -16.90 -4.65
C LEU A 6 -20.34 -15.98 -5.69
N ASN A 7 -19.92 -14.70 -5.66
CA ASN A 7 -20.25 -13.77 -6.73
C ASN A 7 -19.69 -14.29 -8.07
N ARG A 8 -20.41 -14.04 -9.15
CA ARG A 8 -20.05 -14.41 -10.53
C ARG A 8 -18.64 -13.94 -10.91
N GLU A 9 -18.31 -12.70 -10.55
CA GLU A 9 -16.97 -12.13 -10.76
C GLU A 9 -15.87 -12.89 -10.00
N SER A 10 -16.15 -13.32 -8.76
CA SER A 10 -15.21 -14.13 -7.98
C SER A 10 -14.99 -15.50 -8.61
N ILE A 11 -16.01 -16.09 -9.22
CA ILE A 11 -15.90 -17.36 -9.95
C ILE A 11 -14.99 -17.20 -11.17
N LEU A 12 -15.15 -16.11 -11.94
CA LEU A 12 -14.28 -15.82 -13.09
C LEU A 12 -12.82 -15.57 -12.68
N LEU A 13 -12.59 -14.85 -11.58
CA LEU A 13 -11.25 -14.65 -11.03
C LEU A 13 -10.58 -15.99 -10.66
N LEU A 14 -11.31 -16.89 -10.01
CA LEU A 14 -10.81 -18.23 -9.67
C LEU A 14 -10.59 -19.11 -10.91
N TYR A 15 -11.42 -18.92 -11.94
CA TYR A 15 -11.24 -19.58 -13.25
C TYR A 15 -9.93 -19.12 -13.90
N GLN A 16 -9.73 -17.80 -14.01
CA GLN A 16 -8.53 -17.20 -14.59
C GLN A 16 -7.26 -17.60 -13.83
N SER A 17 -7.33 -17.69 -12.49
CA SER A 17 -6.18 -18.09 -11.67
C SER A 17 -5.88 -19.60 -11.72
N GLY A 18 -6.74 -20.40 -12.36
CA GLY A 18 -6.61 -21.86 -12.42
C GLY A 18 -6.89 -22.58 -11.09
N GLU A 19 -7.43 -21.87 -10.10
CA GLU A 19 -7.70 -22.40 -8.75
C GLU A 19 -9.06 -23.12 -8.66
N LEU A 20 -9.84 -23.12 -9.75
CA LEU A 20 -11.08 -23.89 -9.82
C LEU A 20 -10.81 -25.40 -9.94
N PRO A 21 -11.51 -26.23 -9.13
CA PRO A 21 -11.60 -27.66 -9.35
C PRO A 21 -12.13 -27.98 -10.76
N GLU A 22 -11.69 -29.10 -11.34
CA GLU A 22 -12.00 -29.48 -12.73
C GLU A 22 -13.52 -29.51 -13.01
N GLU A 23 -14.30 -30.11 -12.11
CA GLU A 23 -15.77 -30.18 -12.22
C GLU A 23 -16.43 -28.79 -12.35
N LYS A 24 -15.93 -27.80 -11.60
CA LYS A 24 -16.44 -26.42 -11.62
C LYS A 24 -15.92 -25.64 -12.82
N ARG A 25 -14.72 -25.97 -13.29
CA ARG A 25 -14.16 -25.40 -14.51
C ARG A 25 -15.02 -25.75 -15.73
N THR A 26 -15.38 -27.02 -15.89
CA THR A 26 -16.29 -27.46 -16.97
C THR A 26 -17.64 -26.75 -16.89
N GLN A 27 -18.15 -26.50 -15.67
CA GLN A 27 -19.39 -25.74 -15.47
C GLN A 27 -19.27 -24.29 -15.97
N VAL A 28 -18.18 -23.60 -15.63
CA VAL A 28 -17.92 -22.22 -16.09
C VAL A 28 -17.74 -22.18 -17.61
N GLU A 29 -17.03 -23.16 -18.19
CA GLU A 29 -16.87 -23.28 -19.64
C GLU A 29 -18.22 -23.45 -20.35
N HIS A 30 -19.08 -24.33 -19.85
CA HIS A 30 -20.44 -24.47 -20.36
C HIS A 30 -21.24 -23.17 -20.23
N MET A 31 -21.07 -22.40 -19.15
CA MET A 31 -21.70 -21.08 -19.01
C MET A 31 -21.18 -20.09 -20.06
N LEU A 32 -19.86 -20.04 -20.29
CA LEU A 32 -19.22 -19.18 -21.28
C LEU A 32 -19.67 -19.49 -22.71
N GLU A 33 -19.92 -20.76 -23.04
CA GLU A 33 -20.44 -21.17 -24.35
C GLU A 33 -21.81 -20.54 -24.66
N HIS A 34 -22.66 -20.39 -23.64
CA HIS A 34 -24.06 -19.98 -23.80
C HIS A 34 -24.31 -18.52 -23.47
N ASP A 35 -23.44 -17.89 -22.67
CA ASP A 35 -23.61 -16.53 -22.15
C ASP A 35 -22.55 -15.60 -22.76
N ALA A 36 -22.98 -14.76 -23.70
CA ALA A 36 -22.11 -13.77 -24.34
C ALA A 36 -21.64 -12.68 -23.35
N ALA A 37 -22.52 -12.22 -22.45
CA ALA A 37 -22.15 -11.21 -21.47
C ALA A 37 -21.08 -11.73 -20.49
N LEU A 38 -21.12 -13.03 -20.16
CA LEU A 38 -20.09 -13.67 -19.35
C LEU A 38 -18.72 -13.68 -20.04
N ARG A 39 -18.69 -13.86 -21.36
CA ARG A 39 -17.45 -13.81 -22.15
C ARG A 39 -16.89 -12.40 -22.20
N ASP A 40 -17.75 -11.40 -22.40
CA ASP A 40 -17.34 -9.99 -22.38
C ASP A 40 -16.76 -9.59 -21.01
N GLU A 41 -17.36 -10.08 -19.91
CA GLU A 41 -16.83 -9.89 -18.55
C GLU A 41 -15.46 -10.54 -18.36
N LEU A 42 -15.27 -11.78 -18.85
CA LEU A 42 -13.98 -12.47 -18.79
C LEU A 42 -12.91 -11.73 -19.61
N GLU A 43 -13.24 -11.28 -20.83
CA GLU A 43 -12.33 -10.49 -21.67
C GLU A 43 -11.94 -9.17 -21.00
N ALA A 44 -12.89 -8.47 -20.38
CA ALA A 44 -12.61 -7.24 -19.62
C ALA A 44 -11.68 -7.51 -18.43
N LEU A 45 -11.87 -8.62 -17.71
CA LEU A 45 -11.02 -9.03 -16.60
C LEU A 45 -9.59 -9.36 -17.07
N GLU A 46 -9.45 -10.07 -18.19
CA GLU A 46 -8.16 -10.36 -18.81
C GLU A 46 -7.45 -9.09 -19.29
N ALA A 47 -8.17 -8.15 -19.90
CA ALA A 47 -7.63 -6.87 -20.31
C ALA A 47 -7.13 -6.04 -19.11
N ALA A 48 -7.92 -5.99 -18.02
CA ALA A 48 -7.53 -5.30 -16.79
C ALA A 48 -6.29 -5.94 -16.15
N HIS A 49 -6.23 -7.27 -16.08
CA HIS A 49 -5.05 -7.98 -15.60
C HIS A 49 -3.83 -7.71 -16.50
N GLY A 50 -3.98 -7.75 -17.82
CA GLY A 50 -2.91 -7.42 -18.76
C GLY A 50 -2.39 -5.98 -18.59
N ALA A 51 -3.29 -5.02 -18.36
CA ALA A 51 -2.94 -3.63 -18.13
C ALA A 51 -2.13 -3.46 -16.82
N THR A 52 -2.53 -4.11 -15.74
CA THR A 52 -1.79 -4.07 -14.46
C THR A 52 -0.40 -4.68 -14.56
N ILE A 53 -0.25 -5.85 -15.20
CA ILE A 53 1.06 -6.46 -15.45
C ILE A 53 1.94 -5.55 -16.30
N THR A 54 1.37 -4.92 -17.33
CA THR A 54 2.09 -3.97 -18.19
C THR A 54 2.55 -2.75 -17.41
N ALA A 55 1.69 -2.17 -16.56
CA ALA A 55 2.03 -1.03 -15.72
C ALA A 55 3.14 -1.36 -14.71
N PHE A 56 3.09 -2.52 -14.06
CA PHE A 56 4.15 -2.96 -13.15
C PHE A 56 5.47 -3.18 -13.89
N SER A 57 5.45 -3.82 -15.06
CA SER A 57 6.64 -4.00 -15.89
C SER A 57 7.24 -2.66 -16.32
N ALA A 58 6.40 -1.69 -16.70
CA ALA A 58 6.85 -0.34 -17.05
C ALA A 58 7.46 0.39 -15.86
N ALA A 59 6.86 0.26 -14.66
CA ALA A 59 7.40 0.83 -13.43
C ALA A 59 8.77 0.21 -13.06
N ASP A 60 8.89 -1.11 -13.15
CA ASP A 60 10.15 -1.84 -12.94
C ASP A 60 11.24 -1.42 -13.93
N ALA A 61 10.86 -1.13 -15.18
CA ALA A 61 11.77 -0.65 -16.22
C ALA A 61 12.20 0.81 -15.98
N ALA A 62 11.31 1.66 -15.46
CA ALA A 62 11.60 3.05 -15.14
C ALA A 62 12.53 3.19 -13.93
N GLN A 63 12.47 2.25 -12.98
CA GLN A 63 13.33 2.21 -11.80
C GLN A 63 14.06 0.85 -11.69
N PRO A 64 15.06 0.60 -12.56
CA PRO A 64 15.74 -0.67 -12.56
C PRO A 64 16.54 -0.84 -11.27
N MET A 65 16.08 -1.72 -10.38
CA MET A 65 16.85 -2.08 -9.19
C MET A 65 18.22 -2.67 -9.58
N PRO A 66 19.32 -2.20 -8.97
CA PRO A 66 20.65 -2.81 -9.12
C PRO A 66 20.62 -4.32 -8.84
N ALA A 67 21.36 -5.11 -9.61
CA ALA A 67 21.35 -6.57 -9.48
C ALA A 67 21.73 -7.06 -8.07
N SER A 68 22.62 -6.31 -7.39
CA SER A 68 22.99 -6.55 -5.99
C SER A 68 21.82 -6.36 -5.02
N GLU A 69 20.98 -5.36 -5.27
CA GLU A 69 19.83 -5.04 -4.42
C GLU A 69 18.68 -6.04 -4.63
N ARG A 70 18.45 -6.51 -5.86
CA ARG A 70 17.44 -7.56 -6.11
C ARG A 70 17.74 -8.85 -5.34
N ALA A 71 19.00 -9.28 -5.33
CA ALA A 71 19.43 -10.46 -4.58
C ALA A 71 19.32 -10.26 -3.06
N ALA A 72 19.56 -9.04 -2.56
CA ALA A 72 19.38 -8.72 -1.15
C ALA A 72 17.89 -8.67 -0.76
N ALA A 73 17.06 -8.01 -1.58
CA ALA A 73 15.61 -7.90 -1.37
C ALA A 73 14.93 -9.27 -1.31
N THR A 74 15.22 -10.15 -2.28
CA THR A 74 14.69 -11.52 -2.31
C THR A 74 15.11 -12.35 -1.09
N ARG A 75 16.34 -12.19 -0.60
CA ARG A 75 16.79 -12.88 0.62
C ARG A 75 16.11 -12.34 1.87
N ASN A 76 15.88 -11.03 1.94
CA ASN A 76 15.21 -10.40 3.06
C ASN A 76 13.74 -10.84 3.13
N THR A 77 13.01 -10.81 2.01
CA THR A 77 11.62 -11.29 1.97
C THR A 77 11.52 -12.76 2.32
N LEU A 78 12.41 -13.62 1.80
CA LEU A 78 12.44 -15.03 2.18
C LEU A 78 12.72 -15.25 3.67
N ARG A 79 13.58 -14.43 4.28
CA ARG A 79 13.84 -14.48 5.73
C ARG A 79 12.60 -14.08 6.52
N GLU A 80 11.92 -13.01 6.14
CA GLU A 80 10.69 -12.57 6.80
C GLU A 80 9.58 -13.62 6.69
N ILE A 81 9.41 -14.23 5.51
CA ILE A 81 8.43 -15.31 5.32
C ILE A 81 8.75 -16.51 6.21
N ARG A 82 10.03 -16.93 6.27
CA ARG A 82 10.45 -18.03 7.14
C ARG A 82 10.25 -17.69 8.61
N GLN A 83 10.59 -16.47 9.02
CA GLN A 83 10.38 -16.01 10.38
C GLN A 83 8.91 -16.07 10.75
N TRP A 84 8.03 -15.56 9.88
CA TRP A 84 6.58 -15.63 10.07
C TRP A 84 6.07 -17.07 10.16
N GLN A 85 6.58 -17.98 9.33
CA GLN A 85 6.22 -19.40 9.39
C GLN A 85 6.66 -20.04 10.72
N ILE A 86 7.87 -19.74 11.19
CA ILE A 86 8.40 -20.21 12.47
C ILE A 86 7.57 -19.65 13.63
N ASP A 87 7.29 -18.35 13.62
CA ASP A 87 6.48 -17.68 14.64
C ASP A 87 5.08 -18.28 14.69
N ARG A 88 4.50 -18.62 13.53
CA ARG A 88 3.19 -19.27 13.43
C ARG A 88 3.22 -20.71 13.95
N ALA A 89 4.27 -21.46 13.66
CA ALA A 89 4.44 -22.83 14.14
C ALA A 89 4.69 -22.89 15.67
N ASN A 90 5.42 -21.91 16.21
CA ASN A 90 5.73 -21.80 17.62
C ASN A 90 4.65 -21.07 18.43
N ARG A 91 3.68 -20.44 17.75
CA ARG A 91 2.58 -19.76 18.43
C ARG A 91 1.81 -20.80 19.26
N PRO A 92 1.81 -20.70 20.60
CA PRO A 92 1.05 -21.63 21.42
C PRO A 92 -0.42 -21.51 21.02
N ALA A 93 -1.10 -22.64 20.85
CA ALA A 93 -2.52 -22.65 20.58
C ALA A 93 -3.20 -21.88 21.71
N ALA A 94 -3.74 -20.70 21.37
CA ALA A 94 -4.45 -19.89 22.35
C ALA A 94 -5.56 -20.77 22.95
N PRO A 95 -5.69 -20.82 24.28
CA PRO A 95 -6.80 -21.53 24.89
C PRO A 95 -8.10 -21.00 24.25
N PRO A 96 -9.09 -21.86 23.96
CA PRO A 96 -10.32 -21.42 23.32
C PRO A 96 -10.99 -20.38 24.21
N GLU A 97 -10.75 -19.11 23.90
CA GLU A 97 -11.45 -18.03 24.55
C GLU A 97 -12.92 -18.20 24.18
N ARG A 98 -13.76 -18.36 25.20
CA ARG A 98 -15.20 -18.26 25.04
C ARG A 98 -15.47 -16.84 24.59
N ARG A 99 -15.48 -16.65 23.27
CA ARG A 99 -15.69 -15.38 22.60
C ARG A 99 -17.12 -14.94 22.88
N GLY A 100 -17.31 -14.33 24.05
CA GLY A 100 -18.52 -13.61 24.36
C GLY A 100 -18.64 -12.49 23.33
N TRP A 101 -19.71 -12.49 22.55
CA TRP A 101 -20.05 -11.44 21.59
C TRP A 101 -20.42 -10.13 22.31
N ARG A 102 -19.49 -9.61 23.10
CA ARG A 102 -19.56 -8.25 23.64
C ARG A 102 -18.65 -7.39 22.77
N LEU A 103 -19.02 -7.28 21.50
CA LEU A 103 -18.53 -6.19 20.67
C LEU A 103 -19.11 -4.92 21.29
N ASP A 104 -18.28 -4.24 22.08
CA ASP A 104 -18.60 -2.92 22.58
C ASP A 104 -18.94 -2.05 21.37
N TRP A 105 -20.15 -1.51 21.35
CA TRP A 105 -20.67 -0.61 20.32
C TRP A 105 -19.70 0.54 19.94
N ARG A 106 -18.77 0.89 20.84
CA ARG A 106 -17.70 1.87 20.59
C ARG A 106 -16.64 1.40 19.59
N ALA A 107 -16.44 0.09 19.41
CA ALA A 107 -15.58 -0.45 18.38
C ALA A 107 -16.15 -0.23 16.97
N TYR A 108 -17.48 -0.19 16.83
CA TYR A 108 -18.14 0.12 15.54
C TYR A 108 -17.82 1.54 15.06
N THR A 109 -17.74 2.52 15.97
CA THR A 109 -17.44 3.91 15.59
C THR A 109 -15.98 4.14 15.20
N LEU A 110 -15.05 3.37 15.76
CA LEU A 110 -13.63 3.45 15.38
C LEU A 110 -13.37 2.75 14.04
N ALA A 111 -14.03 1.61 13.80
CA ALA A 111 -13.91 0.90 12.54
C ALA A 111 -14.48 1.71 11.34
N SER A 112 -15.60 2.43 11.53
CA SER A 112 -16.19 3.24 10.46
C SER A 112 -15.30 4.41 10.05
N ALA A 113 -14.64 5.07 11.00
CA ALA A 113 -13.72 6.18 10.71
C ALA A 113 -12.51 5.71 9.89
N ALA A 114 -11.90 4.58 10.25
CA ALA A 114 -10.79 4.00 9.50
C ALA A 114 -11.20 3.60 8.07
N ALA A 115 -12.39 3.02 7.90
CA ALA A 115 -12.93 2.66 6.59
C ALA A 115 -13.17 3.89 5.70
N ALA A 116 -13.68 4.99 6.26
CA ALA A 116 -13.88 6.23 5.52
C ALA A 116 -12.55 6.85 5.04
N VAL A 117 -11.52 6.87 5.89
CA VAL A 117 -10.19 7.36 5.51
C VAL A 117 -9.57 6.49 4.41
N MET A 118 -9.71 5.15 4.52
CA MET A 118 -9.25 4.23 3.47
C MET A 118 -9.99 4.43 2.16
N ALA A 119 -11.31 4.63 2.19
CA ALA A 119 -12.11 4.88 1.00
C ALA A 119 -11.73 6.20 0.32
N VAL A 120 -11.52 7.27 1.08
CA VAL A 120 -11.06 8.57 0.53
C VAL A 120 -9.64 8.46 -0.01
N GLY A 121 -8.73 7.80 0.71
CA GLY A 121 -7.35 7.58 0.25
C GLY A 121 -7.29 6.77 -1.05
N LEU A 122 -8.07 5.69 -1.14
CA LEU A 122 -8.21 4.90 -2.36
C LEU A 122 -8.83 5.73 -3.49
N PHE A 123 -9.89 6.50 -3.20
CA PHE A 123 -10.53 7.35 -4.21
C PHE A 123 -9.59 8.42 -4.76
N VAL A 124 -8.78 9.08 -3.93
CA VAL A 124 -7.79 10.07 -4.40
C VAL A 124 -6.66 9.39 -5.19
N LEU A 125 -6.20 8.21 -4.72
CA LEU A 125 -5.12 7.48 -5.36
C LEU A 125 -5.51 6.93 -6.74
N PHE A 126 -6.75 6.47 -6.91
CA PHE A 126 -7.25 5.87 -8.15
C PHE A 126 -8.09 6.81 -9.01
N GLY A 127 -8.74 7.81 -8.42
CA GLY A 127 -9.65 8.74 -9.09
C GLY A 127 -8.96 9.88 -9.85
N ASN A 128 -7.66 10.09 -9.64
CA ASN A 128 -6.88 11.06 -10.42
C ASN A 128 -6.33 10.48 -11.74
N SER A 129 -6.83 9.32 -12.16
CA SER A 129 -6.57 8.71 -13.46
C SER A 129 -7.54 9.33 -14.48
N ASP A 130 -7.24 10.55 -14.94
CA ASP A 130 -8.03 11.24 -15.96
C ASP A 130 -8.16 10.41 -17.24
N GLY A 131 -9.30 9.73 -17.38
CA GLY A 131 -9.56 8.79 -18.46
C GLY A 131 -10.99 8.26 -18.47
N GLY A 132 -11.98 9.14 -18.28
CA GLY A 132 -13.36 8.90 -18.74
C GLY A 132 -14.36 8.42 -17.69
N LEU A 133 -14.92 9.38 -16.94
CA LEU A 133 -16.21 9.22 -16.25
C LEU A 133 -17.07 10.49 -16.44
N ASP A 134 -17.39 10.81 -17.69
CA ASP A 134 -18.42 11.80 -18.07
C ASP A 134 -19.86 11.36 -17.65
N GLY A 135 -20.02 10.28 -16.90
CA GLY A 135 -21.31 9.68 -16.54
C GLY A 135 -21.90 10.14 -15.21
N ILE A 136 -21.18 10.90 -14.37
CA ILE A 136 -21.65 11.30 -13.02
C ILE A 136 -21.94 12.81 -12.93
N GLU A 137 -22.09 13.50 -14.07
CA GLU A 137 -22.36 14.95 -14.06
C GLU A 137 -23.83 15.33 -13.81
N ASN A 138 -24.74 14.38 -13.52
CA ASN A 138 -26.17 14.69 -13.40
C ASN A 138 -26.90 14.21 -12.13
N MET A 139 -26.20 13.88 -11.05
CA MET A 139 -26.85 13.69 -9.75
C MET A 139 -26.08 14.43 -8.64
N GLY A 140 -26.56 15.62 -8.29
CA GLY A 140 -26.19 16.26 -7.03
C GLY A 140 -25.61 17.66 -7.15
N ARG A 141 -26.27 18.54 -7.91
CA ARG A 141 -26.09 19.98 -7.77
C ARG A 141 -26.60 20.43 -6.38
N VAL A 142 -25.77 20.25 -5.35
CA VAL A 142 -25.89 20.99 -4.10
C VAL A 142 -25.24 22.35 -4.33
N GLN A 143 -26.07 23.37 -4.49
CA GLN A 143 -25.63 24.76 -4.45
C GLN A 143 -25.05 25.05 -3.06
N VAL A 144 -23.74 25.23 -2.99
CA VAL A 144 -23.11 26.00 -1.91
C VAL A 144 -22.59 27.28 -2.55
N ALA A 145 -23.27 28.37 -2.24
CA ALA A 145 -22.87 29.72 -2.58
C ALA A 145 -21.94 30.28 -1.49
N GLY A 146 -20.98 31.10 -1.90
CA GLY A 146 -20.09 31.88 -1.03
C GLY A 146 -18.65 31.37 -1.09
N GLU A 147 -17.76 31.94 -1.91
CA GLU A 147 -17.03 33.20 -1.63
C GLU A 147 -16.02 33.03 -0.49
N THR A 148 -14.77 32.73 -0.84
CA THR A 148 -13.54 33.45 -0.42
C THR A 148 -12.32 32.84 -1.12
N ASP A 149 -11.65 33.65 -1.94
CA ASP A 149 -10.52 33.29 -2.80
C ASP A 149 -9.15 33.46 -2.09
N ASP A 150 -9.13 33.44 -0.74
CA ASP A 150 -7.95 33.79 0.07
C ASP A 150 -7.49 32.69 1.06
N ASP A 151 -8.22 31.57 1.17
CA ASP A 151 -7.95 30.52 2.18
C ASP A 151 -7.21 29.28 1.64
N SER A 152 -6.98 29.20 0.32
CA SER A 152 -6.34 28.05 -0.33
C SER A 152 -4.82 27.98 -0.03
N GLU A 153 -4.14 29.12 0.12
CA GLU A 153 -2.71 29.14 0.50
C GLU A 153 -2.48 28.74 1.96
N GLN A 154 -3.40 29.08 2.88
CA GLN A 154 -3.29 28.66 4.28
C GLN A 154 -3.59 27.16 4.45
N MET A 155 -4.51 26.59 3.68
CA MET A 155 -4.73 25.14 3.71
C MET A 155 -3.57 24.37 3.08
N ALA A 156 -2.92 24.88 2.04
CA ALA A 156 -1.71 24.25 1.49
C ALA A 156 -0.57 24.18 2.51
N LEU A 157 -0.32 25.27 3.26
CA LEU A 157 0.70 25.32 4.31
C LEU A 157 0.33 24.48 5.55
N ALA A 158 -0.95 24.34 5.88
CA ALA A 158 -1.39 23.48 6.96
C ALA A 158 -1.29 21.99 6.58
N PHE A 159 -1.59 21.64 5.33
CA PHE A 159 -1.56 20.26 4.83
C PHE A 159 -0.13 19.71 4.73
N GLU A 160 0.83 20.53 4.27
CA GLU A 160 2.26 20.20 4.28
C GLU A 160 2.77 19.90 5.70
N LYS A 161 2.22 20.58 6.71
CA LYS A 161 2.61 20.43 8.11
C LYS A 161 1.97 19.22 8.82
N THR A 162 0.87 18.66 8.28
CA THR A 162 0.16 17.53 8.88
C THR A 162 0.35 16.18 8.18
N LEU A 163 0.81 16.16 6.92
CA LEU A 163 0.88 14.92 6.13
C LEU A 163 2.27 14.46 5.75
N LEU A 164 3.31 15.23 6.07
CA LEU A 164 4.60 14.60 6.27
C LEU A 164 4.48 13.81 7.59
N PRO A 165 4.45 12.47 7.57
CA PRO A 165 4.67 11.74 8.80
C PRO A 165 5.96 12.32 9.37
N THR A 166 5.93 12.77 10.63
CA THR A 166 7.15 12.89 11.41
C THR A 166 7.88 11.59 11.16
N THR A 167 8.91 11.66 10.32
CA THR A 167 9.77 10.53 10.02
C THR A 167 10.11 9.98 11.39
N VAL A 168 9.93 8.66 11.53
CA VAL A 168 10.42 7.93 12.69
C VAL A 168 11.81 8.47 12.93
N ARG A 169 11.93 9.30 13.96
CA ARG A 169 13.14 10.04 14.30
C ARG A 169 14.06 8.96 14.82
N ASN A 170 14.76 8.33 13.88
CA ASN A 170 15.55 7.16 14.14
C ASN A 170 16.73 7.66 14.97
N PRO A 171 16.83 7.32 16.28
CA PRO A 171 17.87 7.85 17.15
C PRO A 171 19.28 7.54 16.63
N ASP A 172 19.40 6.56 15.73
CA ASP A 172 20.64 6.19 15.06
C ASP A 172 21.15 7.28 14.08
N ILE A 173 20.25 8.07 13.47
CA ILE A 173 20.65 9.15 12.54
C ILE A 173 21.20 10.35 13.33
N ASP A 174 20.54 10.70 14.45
CA ASP A 174 21.01 11.76 15.35
C ASP A 174 22.37 11.37 15.98
N GLN A 175 22.61 10.08 16.27
CA GLN A 175 23.93 9.59 16.72
C GLN A 175 25.00 9.65 15.63
N ALA A 176 24.66 9.33 14.38
CA ALA A 176 25.59 9.42 13.26
C ALA A 176 26.02 10.87 12.97
N GLU A 177 25.09 11.82 13.05
CA GLU A 177 25.40 13.25 12.92
C GLU A 177 26.30 13.76 14.05
N GLN A 178 26.02 13.38 15.31
CA GLN A 178 26.87 13.73 16.44
C GLN A 178 28.28 13.11 16.34
N ALA A 179 28.38 11.87 15.88
CA ALA A 179 29.68 11.22 15.66
C ALA A 179 30.49 11.90 14.54
N MET A 180 29.82 12.32 13.45
CA MET A 180 30.49 13.05 12.38
C MET A 180 30.91 14.46 12.79
N ALA A 181 30.11 15.15 13.61
CA ALA A 181 30.48 16.45 14.18
C ALA A 181 31.72 16.34 15.10
N ALA A 182 31.78 15.31 15.95
CA ALA A 182 32.93 15.07 16.82
C ALA A 182 34.22 14.75 16.04
N LEU A 183 34.12 14.01 14.94
CA LEU A 183 35.26 13.74 14.06
C LEU A 183 35.76 15.00 13.35
N ARG A 184 34.85 15.91 12.99
CA ARG A 184 35.21 17.18 12.35
C ARG A 184 36.01 18.08 13.29
N ASP A 185 35.57 18.20 14.55
CA ASP A 185 36.29 18.96 15.58
C ASP A 185 37.69 18.39 15.86
N LEU A 186 37.84 17.06 15.92
CA LEU A 186 39.15 16.40 16.06
C LEU A 186 40.08 16.67 14.87
N THR A 187 39.51 16.76 13.68
CA THR A 187 40.27 17.06 12.46
C THR A 187 40.72 18.52 12.43
N ASP A 188 39.88 19.44 12.89
CA ASP A 188 40.24 20.86 12.99
C ASP A 188 41.26 21.11 14.11
N LEU A 189 41.20 20.39 15.23
CA LEU A 189 42.23 20.42 16.29
C LEU A 189 43.58 19.85 15.85
N SER A 190 43.57 18.80 15.01
CA SER A 190 44.79 18.25 14.40
C SER A 190 45.39 19.20 13.35
N ARG A 191 44.52 19.95 12.65
CA ARG A 191 44.92 20.94 11.64
C ARG A 191 45.37 22.27 12.26
N SER A 192 44.82 22.68 13.41
CA SER A 192 45.30 23.82 14.19
C SER A 192 46.53 23.40 15.00
N GLY A 193 47.64 23.24 14.30
CA GLY A 193 48.94 22.96 14.89
C GLY A 193 49.22 23.87 16.08
N ASN A 194 49.39 23.23 17.24
CA ASN A 194 50.01 23.82 18.41
C ASN A 194 51.30 23.04 18.74
N LEU A 195 52.18 22.92 17.75
CA LEU A 195 53.50 22.26 17.87
C LEU A 195 54.68 23.20 17.58
N GLU A 196 54.47 24.51 17.42
CA GLU A 196 55.56 25.46 17.14
C GLU A 196 55.94 26.40 18.31
N SER A 197 55.35 26.27 19.51
CA SER A 197 55.61 27.23 20.60
C SER A 197 56.44 26.73 21.78
N GLU A 198 57.13 25.59 21.70
CA GLU A 198 57.96 25.06 22.81
C GLU A 198 59.45 24.84 22.46
N LEU A 199 60.01 25.70 21.59
CA LEU A 199 61.46 25.77 21.34
C LEU A 199 62.00 27.21 21.35
N GLN A 200 61.73 27.94 22.43
CA GLN A 200 62.54 29.10 22.85
C GLN A 200 62.79 29.07 24.36
#